data_AF-A0A498FMB9-F1
#
_entry.id   AF-A0A498FMB9-F1
#
_cell.length_a   1.000
_cell.length_b   1.000
_cell.length_c   1.000
_cell.angle_alpha   90.00
_cell.angle_beta   90.00
_cell.angle_gamma   90.00
#
_symmetry.space_group_name_H-M   'P 1'
#
loop_
_entity.id
_entity.type
_entity.pdbx_description
1 polymer ?
#
loop_
_entity_poly.entity_id
_entity_poly.type
_entity_poly.pdbx_seq_one_letter_code
_entity_poly.pdbx_strand_id
1 'polypeptide(L)' 'MSIHRGLSLKARVPLAVWALGVIVTILLTYEALQLSETELVVFATVVIFGSFYAVFLPLWRRLPEDWRRS' A
#
# COMPACT_ATOMS: atom_id res chain seq x y z
N MET A 1 2.92 -27.60 16.76
CA MET A 1 2.19 -27.38 15.49
C MET A 1 2.02 -25.87 15.33
N SER A 2 2.81 -25.25 14.45
CA SER A 2 2.93 -23.79 14.34
C SER A 2 1.67 -23.19 13.72
N ILE A 3 0.92 -22.39 14.48
CA ILE A 3 -0.25 -21.68 13.97
C ILE A 3 0.26 -20.46 13.21
N HIS A 4 0.50 -20.61 11.91
CA HIS A 4 0.49 -19.46 11.01
C HIS A 4 -0.95 -18.92 10.96
N ARG A 5 -1.30 -17.99 11.85
CA ARG A 5 -2.44 -17.07 11.63
C ARG A 5 -2.08 -16.15 10.47
N GLY A 6 -2.02 -16.71 9.27
CA GLY A 6 -1.83 -15.95 8.05
C GLY A 6 -3.09 -15.13 7.81
N LEU A 7 -2.94 -13.82 7.68
CA LEU A 7 -3.93 -12.96 7.01
C LEU A 7 -4.49 -13.71 5.81
N SER A 8 -5.81 -13.92 5.76
CA SER A 8 -6.45 -14.61 4.65
C SER A 8 -6.06 -14.00 3.32
N LEU A 9 -5.96 -14.84 2.29
CA LEU A 9 -5.67 -14.42 0.92
C LEU A 9 -6.57 -13.24 0.48
N LYS A 10 -7.84 -13.23 0.91
CA LYS A 10 -8.79 -12.14 0.64
C LYS A 10 -8.38 -10.81 1.24
N ALA A 11 -7.70 -10.83 2.38
CA ALA A 11 -7.19 -9.65 3.04
C ALA A 11 -5.82 -9.20 2.50
N ARG A 12 -5.03 -10.14 1.96
CA ARG A 12 -3.71 -9.84 1.37
C ARG A 12 -3.79 -9.17 0.01
N VAL A 13 -4.78 -9.54 -0.82
CA VAL A 13 -4.89 -9.03 -2.19
C VAL A 13 -5.05 -7.50 -2.25
N PRO A 14 -5.97 -6.86 -1.51
CA PRO A 14 -6.13 -5.42 -1.58
C PRO A 14 -4.89 -4.66 -1.10
N LEU A 15 -4.22 -5.18 -0.06
CA LEU A 15 -2.96 -4.62 0.43
C LEU A 15 -1.86 -4.73 -0.63
N ALA A 16 -1.75 -5.87 -1.30
CA ALA A 16 -0.77 -6.08 -2.37
C ALA A 16 -1.03 -5.17 -3.57
N VAL A 17 -2.29 -5.01 -3.97
CA VAL A 17 -2.69 -4.10 -5.07
C VAL A 17 -2.34 -2.65 -4.72
N TRP A 18 -2.65 -2.20 -3.50
CA TRP A 18 -2.29 -0.86 -3.06
C TRP A 18 -0.76 -0.66 -3.01
N ALA A 19 -0.02 -1.59 -2.40
CA ALA A 19 1.43 -1.51 -2.31
C ALA A 19 2.09 -1.47 -3.70
N LEU A 20 1.59 -2.28 -4.64
CA LEU A 20 2.06 -2.27 -6.02
C LEU A 20 1.80 -0.91 -6.69
N GLY A 21 0.61 -0.33 -6.51
CA GLY A 21 0.29 1.00 -7.02
C GLY A 21 1.22 2.10 -6.48
N VAL A 22 1.54 2.03 -5.18
CA VAL A 22 2.49 2.96 -4.54
C VAL A 22 3.90 2.80 -5.11
N ILE A 23 4.39 1.57 -5.23
CA ILE A 23 5.71 1.29 -5.80
C ILE A 23 5.82 1.82 -7.23
N VAL A 24 4.81 1.55 -8.08
CA VAL A 24 4.78 2.04 -9.46
C VAL A 24 4.78 3.57 -9.51
N THR A 25 4.00 4.22 -8.63
CA THR A 25 3.95 5.69 -8.56
C THR A 25 5.31 6.28 -8.17
N ILE A 26 5.98 5.68 -7.18
CA ILE A 26 7.31 6.10 -6.74
C ILE A 26 8.33 5.92 -7.87
N LEU A 27 8.33 4.76 -8.53
CA LEU A 27 9.25 4.46 -9.62
C LEU A 27 9.08 5.45 -10.78
N LEU A 28 7.85 5.66 -11.23
CA LEU A 28 7.57 6.58 -12.34
C LEU A 28 7.97 8.02 -12.01
N THR A 29 7.74 8.46 -10.76
CA THR A 29 8.10 9.81 -10.34
C THR A 29 9.62 9.96 -10.24
N TYR A 30 10.31 8.96 -9.69
CA TYR A 30 11.76 8.92 -9.61
C TYR A 30 12.40 9.03 -11.01
N GLU A 31 11.94 8.21 -11.96
CA GLU A 31 12.43 8.22 -13.35
C GLU A 31 12.09 9.52 -14.08
N ALA A 32 10.88 10.06 -13.89
CA ALA A 32 10.42 11.26 -14.60
C ALA A 32 11.06 12.56 -14.07
N LEU A 33 11.31 12.66 -12.76
CA LEU A 33 11.81 13.87 -12.12
C LEU A 33 13.30 13.78 -11.76
N GLN A 34 13.93 12.62 -11.93
CA GLN A 34 15.34 12.36 -11.57
C GLN A 34 15.67 12.82 -10.15
N LEU A 35 14.81 12.48 -9.20
CA LEU A 35 14.92 12.91 -7.80
C LEU A 35 16.25 12.44 -7.19
N SER A 36 16.84 13.28 -6.34
CA SER A 36 17.93 12.85 -5.47
C SER A 36 17.46 11.84 -4.43
N GLU A 37 18.40 11.13 -3.78
CA GLU A 37 18.07 10.11 -2.77
C GLU A 37 17.23 10.69 -1.60
N THR A 38 17.57 11.90 -1.15
CA THR A 38 16.84 12.57 -0.07
C THR A 38 15.42 12.93 -0.49
N GLU A 39 15.25 13.47 -1.70
CA GLU A 39 13.94 13.82 -2.25
C GLU A 39 13.07 12.58 -2.46
N LEU A 40 13.68 11.48 -2.93
CA LEU A 40 13.00 10.20 -3.08
C LEU A 40 12.48 9.68 -1.75
N VAL A 41 13.28 9.73 -0.68
CA VAL A 41 12.86 9.27 0.66
C VAL A 41 11.70 10.10 1.18
N VAL A 42 11.78 11.44 1.07
CA VAL A 42 10.70 12.33 1.50
C VAL A 42 9.44 12.08 0.68
N PHE A 43 9.56 12.02 -0.65
CA PHE A 43 8.45 11.76 -1.54
C PHE A 43 7.79 10.41 -1.26
N ALA A 44 8.57 9.34 -1.17
CA ALA A 44 8.09 8.00 -0.85
C ALA A 44 7.37 7.98 0.50
N THR A 45 7.92 8.64 1.52
CA THR A 45 7.28 8.76 2.84
C THR A 45 5.91 9.41 2.72
N VAL A 46 5.83 10.56 2.05
CA VAL A 46 4.57 11.30 1.85
C VAL A 46 3.55 10.48 1.06
N VAL A 47 3.97 9.82 -0.03
CA VAL A 47 3.09 9.01 -0.88
C VAL A 47 2.59 7.77 -0.14
N ILE A 48 3.47 7.06 0.58
CA ILE A 48 3.09 5.87 1.34
C ILE A 48 2.07 6.25 2.42
N PHE A 49 2.40 7.17 3.31
CA PHE A 49 1.51 7.53 4.41
C PHE A 49 0.25 8.26 3.91
N GLY A 50 0.41 9.21 2.99
CA GLY A 50 -0.70 9.95 2.40
C GLY A 50 -1.70 9.02 1.72
N SER A 51 -1.24 8.13 0.82
CA SER A 51 -2.13 7.20 0.13
C SER A 51 -2.71 6.14 1.09
N PHE A 52 -1.96 5.70 2.09
CA PHE A 52 -2.46 4.74 3.06
C PHE A 52 -3.67 5.30 3.82
N TYR A 53 -3.56 6.51 4.36
CA TYR A 53 -4.63 7.12 5.15
C TYR A 53 -5.75 7.74 4.31
N ALA A 54 -5.44 8.30 3.14
CA ALA A 54 -6.42 8.99 2.29
C ALA A 54 -7.16 8.05 1.32
N VAL A 55 -6.54 6.94 0.91
CA VAL A 55 -7.08 6.06 -0.14
C VAL A 55 -7.30 4.64 0.38
N PHE A 56 -6.24 3.97 0.83
CA PHE A 56 -6.32 2.56 1.22
C PHE A 56 -7.25 2.35 2.41
N LEU A 57 -7.07 3.09 3.49
CA LEU A 57 -7.84 2.89 4.73
C LEU A 57 -9.35 3.18 4.54
N PRO A 58 -9.78 4.25 3.85
CA PRO A 58 -11.19 4.44 3.52
C PRO A 58 -11.77 3.34 2.63
N LEU A 59 -11.04 2.90 1.60
CA LEU A 59 -11.48 1.80 0.73
C LEU A 59 -11.57 0.49 1.51
N TRP A 60 -10.58 0.20 2.34
CA TRP A 60 -10.53 -0.98 3.20
C TRP A 60 -11.70 -1.01 4.17
N ARG A 61 -12.08 0.15 4.73
CA ARG A 61 -13.25 0.31 5.62
C ARG A 61 -14.59 0.10 4.90
N ARG A 62 -14.65 0.28 3.59
CA ARG A 62 -15.87 0.03 2.79
C ARG A 62 -16.02 -1.42 2.34
N LEU A 63 -14.95 -2.23 2.37
CA LEU A 63 -15.05 -3.63 2.01
C LEU A 63 -15.95 -4.40 3.00
N PRO A 64 -16.71 -5.42 2.52
CA PRO A 64 -17.53 -6.27 3.39
C PRO A 64 -16.71 -6.89 4.53
N GLU A 65 -17.32 -7.05 5.71
CA GLU A 65 -16.63 -7.64 6.87
C GLU A 65 -16.07 -9.05 6.59
N ASP A 66 -16.72 -9.80 5.70
CA ASP A 66 -16.31 -11.14 5.27
C ASP A 66 -14.94 -11.15 4.57
N TRP A 67 -14.57 -10.04 3.93
CA TRP A 67 -13.26 -9.87 3.30
C TRP A 67 -12.18 -9.47 4.31
N ARG A 68 -12.57 -8.91 5.45
CA ARG A 68 -11.66 -8.48 6.54
C ARG A 68 -11.43 -9.55 7.61
N ARG A 69 -12.37 -10.47 7.82
CA ARG A 69 -12.36 -11.46 8.92
C ARG A 69 -12.12 -12.92 8.53
N SER A 70 -12.22 -13.27 7.25
CA SER A 70 -11.98 -14.66 6.82
C SER A 70 -10.50 -15.02 6.84
#